data_AF-A0A2S6GMJ5-F1
#
_entry.id   AF-A0A2S6GMJ5-F1
#
_cell.length_a   1.000
_cell.length_b   1.000
_cell.length_c   1.000
_cell.angle_alpha   90.00
_cell.angle_beta   90.00
_cell.angle_gamma   90.00
#
_symmetry.space_group_name_H-M   'P 1'
#
loop_
_entity.id
_entity.type
_entity.pdbx_description
1 polymer ?
#
loop_
_entity_poly.entity_id
_entity_poly.type
_entity_poly.pdbx_seq_one_letter_code
_entity_poly.pdbx_strand_id
1 'polypeptide(L)'
;MISVVLYDSLAVDEVPDTAKTKPLPDINGRKAIQITGGTAFKACTVSMAVAKKSSVAAIVMADNDETKGCELARTIAELIDPTLPRE
;
A
#
# COMPACT_ATOMS: atom_id res chain seq x y z
N MET A 1 2.12 3.67 -14.15
CA MET A 1 0.73 3.86 -13.64
C MET A 1 0.80 4.13 -12.16
N ILE A 2 -0.02 5.04 -11.66
CA ILE A 2 -0.22 5.29 -10.23
C ILE A 2 -1.71 5.19 -9.94
N SER A 3 -2.09 4.41 -8.94
CA SER A 3 -3.48 4.29 -8.46
C SER A 3 -3.51 4.37 -6.94
N VAL A 4 -4.50 5.05 -6.39
CA VAL A 4 -4.78 5.06 -4.95
C VAL A 4 -6.19 4.52 -4.76
N VAL A 5 -6.32 3.49 -3.95
CA VAL A 5 -7.60 2.81 -3.69
C VAL A 5 -7.87 2.84 -2.19
N LEU A 6 -9.04 3.35 -1.79
CA LEU A 6 -9.51 3.29 -0.41
C LEU A 6 -10.47 2.10 -0.29
N TYR A 7 -10.19 1.21 0.65
CA TYR A 7 -11.06 0.11 1.03
C TYR A 7 -11.72 0.43 2.36
N ASP A 8 -13.05 0.45 2.41
CA ASP A 8 -13.84 0.70 3.62
C ASP A 8 -14.15 -0.56 4.44
N SER A 9 -13.92 -1.74 3.86
CA SER A 9 -14.19 -3.04 4.48
C SER A 9 -13.04 -4.06 4.31
N LEU A 10 -11.80 -3.60 4.12
CA LEU A 10 -10.62 -4.45 4.03
C LEU A 10 -9.50 -3.88 4.91
N ALA A 11 -9.09 -4.64 5.91
CA ALA A 11 -7.99 -4.27 6.79
C ALA A 11 -6.63 -4.39 6.09
N VAL A 12 -5.61 -3.73 6.64
CA VAL A 12 -4.26 -3.67 6.05
C VAL A 12 -3.59 -5.04 5.94
N ASP A 13 -3.94 -5.99 6.80
CA ASP A 13 -3.41 -7.35 6.89
C ASP A 13 -4.31 -8.41 6.24
N GLU A 14 -5.48 -8.02 5.73
CA GLU A 14 -6.40 -8.90 4.99
C GLU A 14 -5.97 -9.01 3.52
N VAL A 15 -4.89 -9.74 3.30
CA VAL A 15 -4.31 -10.00 1.98
C VAL A 15 -4.40 -11.49 1.63
N PRO A 16 -4.55 -11.86 0.35
CA PRO A 16 -4.52 -13.27 -0.05
C PRO A 16 -3.18 -13.93 0.31
N ASP A 17 -3.19 -15.19 0.75
CA ASP A 17 -1.98 -15.95 1.12
C ASP A 17 -0.96 -16.08 -0.03
N THR A 18 -1.43 -15.92 -1.26
CA THR A 18 -0.59 -15.96 -2.48
C THR A 18 0.18 -14.67 -2.73
N ALA A 19 -0.15 -13.59 -2.01
CA ALA A 19 0.52 -12.31 -2.12
C ALA A 19 1.86 -12.32 -1.36
N LYS A 20 2.93 -11.81 -1.97
CA LYS A 20 4.19 -11.64 -1.24
C LYS A 20 4.11 -10.35 -0.43
N THR A 21 3.91 -10.49 0.88
CA THR A 21 3.82 -9.35 1.78
C THR A 21 5.09 -9.16 2.57
N LYS A 22 5.44 -7.90 2.80
CA LYS A 22 6.57 -7.48 3.63
C LYS A 22 6.08 -6.39 4.58
N PRO A 23 6.27 -6.51 5.89
CA PRO A 23 5.96 -5.42 6.82
C PRO A 23 6.83 -4.20 6.51
N LEU A 24 6.24 -3.01 6.62
CA LEU A 24 6.95 -1.74 6.55
C LEU A 24 6.99 -1.08 7.94
N PRO A 25 7.92 -0.13 8.17
CA PRO A 25 7.76 0.81 9.27
C PRO A 25 6.41 1.51 9.17
N ASP A 26 5.83 1.83 10.33
CA ASP A 26 4.58 2.58 10.38
C ASP A 26 4.71 3.92 9.66
N ILE A 27 3.67 4.29 8.92
CA ILE A 27 3.56 5.58 8.23
C ILE A 27 2.74 6.50 9.13
N ASN A 28 3.39 7.50 9.75
CA ASN A 28 2.75 8.47 10.65
C ASN A 28 1.87 7.81 11.74
N GLY A 29 2.35 6.70 12.29
CA GLY A 29 1.69 5.90 13.34
C GLY A 29 0.64 4.90 12.84
N ARG A 30 0.46 4.77 11.52
CA ARG A 30 -0.40 3.75 10.91
C ARG A 30 0.43 2.55 10.47
N LYS A 31 -0.06 1.35 10.80
CA LYS A 31 0.50 0.11 10.25
C LYS A 31 0.48 0.17 8.73
N ALA A 32 1.58 -0.27 8.13
CA ALA A 32 1.72 -0.37 6.68
C ALA A 32 2.39 -1.69 6.28
N ILE A 33 1.97 -2.22 5.14
CA ILE A 33 2.61 -3.36 4.50
C ILE A 33 2.92 -3.04 3.05
N GLN A 34 3.98 -3.66 2.55
CA GLN A 34 4.30 -3.70 1.14
C GLN A 34 3.82 -5.05 0.57
N ILE A 35 3.20 -5.01 -0.59
CA ILE A 35 2.78 -6.19 -1.34
C ILE A 35 3.47 -6.13 -2.69
N THR A 36 4.24 -7.16 -3.00
CA THR A 36 4.89 -7.36 -4.30
C THR A 36 4.52 -8.72 -4.86
N GLY A 37 4.90 -8.98 -6.13
CA GLY A 37 4.74 -10.30 -6.73
C GLY A 37 3.29 -10.77 -6.81
N GLY A 38 2.63 -10.47 -7.93
CA GLY A 38 1.26 -10.90 -8.21
C GLY A 38 0.72 -10.44 -9.57
N THR A 39 1.42 -9.53 -10.25
CA THR A 39 1.06 -9.04 -11.58
C THR A 39 2.23 -9.19 -12.54
N ALA A 40 1.93 -9.38 -13.83
CA ALA A 40 2.93 -9.45 -14.91
C ALA A 40 3.80 -8.17 -15.03
N PHE A 41 3.42 -7.09 -14.35
CA PHE A 41 3.98 -5.75 -14.52
C PHE A 41 4.83 -5.27 -13.34
N LYS A 42 5.22 -6.17 -12.42
CA LYS A 42 6.01 -5.84 -11.22
C LYS A 42 5.45 -4.63 -10.44
N ALA A 43 4.12 -4.57 -10.32
CA ALA A 43 3.48 -3.53 -9.53
C ALA A 43 3.87 -3.67 -8.07
N CYS A 44 4.12 -2.54 -7.40
CA CYS A 44 4.28 -2.49 -5.97
C CYS A 44 3.07 -1.81 -5.33
N THR A 45 2.55 -2.41 -4.28
CA THR A 45 1.45 -1.86 -3.50
C THR A 45 1.94 -1.57 -2.08
N VAL A 46 1.72 -0.36 -1.59
CA VAL A 46 1.82 -0.04 -0.17
C VAL A 46 0.41 0.10 0.37
N SER A 47 0.02 -0.81 1.25
CA SER A 47 -1.25 -0.75 1.97
C SER A 47 -1.01 -0.17 3.37
N MET A 48 -1.86 0.77 3.78
CA MET A 48 -1.76 1.48 5.06
C MET A 48 -3.12 1.50 5.77
N ALA A 49 -3.13 1.26 7.08
CA ALA A 49 -4.34 1.23 7.89
C ALA A 49 -5.01 2.60 8.00
N VAL A 50 -6.30 2.69 7.69
CA VAL A 50 -7.12 3.91 7.88
C VAL A 50 -7.92 3.80 9.18
N ALA A 51 -8.62 2.69 9.36
CA ALA A 51 -9.35 2.30 10.56
C ALA A 51 -9.14 0.81 10.83
N LYS A 52 -9.78 0.27 11.87
CA LYS A 52 -9.71 -1.18 12.19
C LYS A 52 -10.04 -2.11 11.01
N LYS A 53 -10.95 -1.70 10.11
CA LYS A 53 -11.42 -2.50 8.96
C LYS A 53 -11.31 -1.76 7.63
N SER A 54 -10.54 -0.68 7.57
CA SER A 54 -10.34 0.07 6.34
C SER A 54 -8.86 0.34 6.11
N SER A 55 -8.47 0.37 4.85
CA SER A 55 -7.10 0.57 4.43
C SER A 55 -7.06 1.38 3.14
N VAL A 56 -5.91 2.00 2.89
CA VAL A 56 -5.63 2.64 1.61
C VAL A 56 -4.46 1.95 0.95
N ALA A 57 -4.57 1.67 -0.33
CA ALA A 57 -3.53 1.04 -1.14
C ALA A 57 -3.01 2.03 -2.19
N ALA A 58 -1.73 2.38 -2.10
CA ALA A 58 -1.00 3.06 -3.16
C ALA A 58 -0.35 2.02 -4.06
N ILE A 59 -0.77 1.94 -5.31
CA ILE A 59 -0.32 0.95 -6.30
C ILE A 59 0.47 1.68 -7.38
N VAL A 60 1.73 1.28 -7.57
CA VAL A 60 2.61 1.91 -8.57
C VAL A 60 3.25 0.86 -9.47
N MET A 61 3.21 1.14 -10.77
CA MET A 61 4.00 0.46 -11.80
C MET A 61 4.97 1.46 -12.41
N ALA A 62 6.26 1.20 -12.28
CA ALA A 62 7.35 2.05 -12.74
C ALA A 62 8.25 1.32 -13.75
N ASP A 63 7.76 1.11 -14.98
CA ASP A 63 8.53 0.58 -16.11
C ASP A 63 9.37 -0.69 -15.82
N ASN A 64 8.78 -1.66 -15.11
CA ASN A 64 9.42 -2.91 -14.65
C ASN A 64 10.55 -2.76 -13.60
N ASP A 65 10.71 -1.57 -13.02
CA ASP A 65 11.52 -1.31 -11.84
C ASP A 65 10.65 -1.41 -10.57
N GLU A 66 10.66 -2.59 -9.94
CA GLU A 66 9.90 -2.84 -8.71
C GLU A 66 10.39 -1.96 -7.56
N THR A 67 11.71 -1.72 -7.46
CA THR A 67 12.30 -0.90 -6.38
C THR A 67 11.78 0.52 -6.46
N LYS A 68 11.88 1.15 -7.64
CA LYS A 68 11.33 2.48 -7.89
C LYS A 68 9.82 2.52 -7.69
N GLY A 69 9.11 1.46 -8.10
CA GLY A 69 7.68 1.31 -7.85
C GLY A 69 7.34 1.35 -6.37
N CYS A 70 8.07 0.62 -5.53
CA CYS A 70 7.84 0.60 -4.09
C CYS A 70 8.22 1.91 -3.39
N GLU A 71 9.31 2.56 -3.81
CA GLU A 71 9.67 3.89 -3.30
C GLU A 71 8.55 4.89 -3.56
N LEU A 72 8.06 4.96 -4.80
CA LEU A 72 6.96 5.84 -5.18
C LEU A 72 5.64 5.49 -4.47
N ALA A 73 5.30 4.21 -4.37
CA ALA A 73 4.10 3.75 -3.67
C ALA A 73 4.12 4.17 -2.19
N ARG A 74 5.28 4.05 -1.54
CA ARG A 74 5.48 4.53 -0.17
C ARG A 74 5.34 6.05 -0.07
N THR A 75 5.99 6.80 -0.97
CA THR A 75 5.87 8.27 -0.99
C THR A 75 4.42 8.70 -1.14
N ILE A 76 3.64 8.04 -2.00
CA ILE A 76 2.21 8.34 -2.15
C ILE A 76 1.45 8.03 -0.87
N ALA A 77 1.70 6.89 -0.22
CA ALA A 77 1.07 6.55 1.05
C ALA A 77 1.37 7.59 2.16
N GLU A 78 2.61 8.09 2.22
CA GLU A 78 3.02 9.16 3.13
C GLU A 78 2.33 10.50 2.80
N LEU A 79 2.16 10.82 1.52
CA LEU A 79 1.51 12.06 1.06
C LEU A 79 -0.01 12.07 1.30
N ILE A 80 -0.67 10.92 1.19
CA ILE A 80 -2.13 10.82 1.38
C ILE A 80 -2.50 10.73 2.86
N ASP A 81 -1.63 10.19 3.72
CA ASP A 81 -1.94 9.97 5.14
C ASP A 81 -2.59 11.18 5.85
N PRO A 82 -2.10 12.43 5.70
CA PRO A 82 -2.68 13.60 6.38
C PRO A 82 -4.13 13.89 5.98
N THR A 83 -4.57 13.38 4.82
CA THR A 83 -5.93 13.58 4.30
C THR A 83 -6.91 12.52 4.78
N LEU A 84 -6.41 11.43 5.38
CA LEU A 84 -7.22 10.31 5.81
C LEU A 84 -7.79 10.54 7.21
N PRO A 85 -9.03 10.10 7.49
CA PRO A 85 -9.63 10.21 8.82
C PRO A 85 -8.74 9.59 9.90
N ARG A 86 -8.56 10.30 11.00
CA ARG A 86 -7.95 9.77 12.23
C ARG A 86 -9.08 9.24 13.10
N GLU A 87 -8.98 7.99 13.54
CA GLU A 87 -9.82 7.44 14.61
C GLU A 87 -9.28 7.83 15.99
#